data_AF-A0A6N0HYX4-F1
#
_entry.id   AF-A0A6N0HYX4-F1
#
_cell.length_a   1.000
_cell.length_b   1.000
_cell.length_c   1.000
_cell.angle_alpha   90.00
_cell.angle_beta   90.00
_cell.angle_gamma   90.00
#
_symmetry.space_group_name_H-M   'P 1'
#
loop_
_entity.id
_entity.type
_entity.pdbx_description
1 polymer ?
#
loop_
_entity_poly.entity_id
_entity_poly.type
_entity_poly.pdbx_seq_one_letter_code
_entity_poly.pdbx_strand_id
1 'polypeptide(L)'
;MSRDSSTRSIVEKEAFITLLRVACDDPEVYGWLEKILLLGDEQRLALLRSAVLKMQIDGAPEDYIDALTSLEDSEIAEKVYEVIFKCQRNIPLNH
;
A
#
# COMPACT_ATOMS: atom_id res chain seq x y z
N MET A 1 -4.13 -2.85 32.17
CA MET A 1 -4.02 -1.64 31.32
C MET A 1 -4.07 -2.12 29.88
N SER A 2 -5.21 -2.03 29.21
CA SER A 2 -5.42 -2.58 27.87
C SER A 2 -6.05 -1.50 26.98
N ARG A 3 -5.21 -0.69 26.33
CA ARG A 3 -5.64 0.40 25.42
C ARG A 3 -4.70 0.61 24.22
N ASP A 4 -3.86 -0.37 23.86
CA ASP A 4 -2.82 -0.14 22.84
C ASP A 4 -3.09 -0.82 21.48
N SER A 5 -3.76 -1.97 21.45
CA SER A 5 -3.96 -2.70 20.19
C SER A 5 -4.95 -2.03 19.22
N SER A 6 -5.99 -1.37 19.74
CA SER A 6 -7.03 -0.75 18.89
C SER A 6 -6.56 0.56 18.27
N THR A 7 -5.75 1.34 18.97
CA THR A 7 -5.26 2.64 18.48
C THR A 7 -4.20 2.44 17.41
N ARG A 8 -3.29 1.47 17.63
CA ARG A 8 -2.30 1.06 16.64
C ARG A 8 -2.96 0.54 15.36
N SER A 9 -4.01 -0.27 15.48
CA SER A 9 -4.80 -0.72 14.32
C SER A 9 -5.47 0.43 13.55
N ILE A 10 -5.90 1.49 14.23
CA ILE A 10 -6.51 2.66 13.57
C ILE A 10 -5.45 3.46 12.81
N VAL A 11 -4.29 3.70 13.43
CA VAL A 11 -3.16 4.41 12.79
C VAL A 11 -2.59 3.62 11.61
N GLU A 12 -2.43 2.30 11.76
CA GLU A 12 -2.03 1.40 10.67
C GLU A 12 -3.05 1.45 9.52
N LYS A 13 -4.36 1.51 9.80
CA LYS A 13 -5.40 1.68 8.78
C LYS A 13 -5.37 3.06 8.12
N GLU A 14 -5.09 4.13 8.86
CA GLU A 14 -5.02 5.50 8.31
C GLU A 14 -3.80 5.70 7.41
N ALA A 15 -2.62 5.22 7.81
CA ALA A 15 -1.41 5.22 6.99
C ALA A 15 -1.64 4.43 5.68
N PHE A 16 -2.36 3.32 5.78
CA PHE A 16 -2.73 2.49 4.65
C PHE A 16 -3.73 3.16 3.70
N ILE A 17 -4.73 3.86 4.25
CA ILE A 17 -5.66 4.69 3.45
C ILE A 17 -4.88 5.81 2.73
N THR A 18 -3.88 6.40 3.39
CA THR A 18 -3.02 7.42 2.78
C THR A 18 -2.22 6.86 1.62
N LEU A 19 -1.58 5.68 1.76
CA LEU A 19 -0.89 5.00 0.66
C LEU A 19 -1.82 4.75 -0.54
N LEU A 20 -3.04 4.27 -0.28
CA LEU A 20 -4.05 4.02 -1.31
C LEU A 20 -4.55 5.31 -1.98
N ARG A 21 -4.66 6.42 -1.23
CA ARG A 21 -5.02 7.73 -1.78
C ARG A 21 -3.92 8.27 -2.68
N VAL A 22 -2.66 8.25 -2.22
CA VAL A 22 -1.50 8.65 -3.04
C VAL A 22 -1.45 7.82 -4.32
N ALA A 23 -1.72 6.51 -4.22
CA ALA A 23 -1.79 5.65 -5.39
C ALA A 23 -2.95 6.01 -6.34
N CYS A 24 -4.15 6.36 -5.85
CA CYS A 24 -5.23 6.78 -6.75
C CYS A 24 -4.99 8.21 -7.33
N ASP A 25 -4.21 9.07 -6.67
CA ASP A 25 -3.89 10.44 -7.14
C ASP A 25 -2.66 10.52 -8.07
N ASP A 26 -1.70 9.60 -7.94
CA ASP A 26 -0.46 9.54 -8.73
C ASP A 26 -0.39 8.27 -9.61
N PRO A 27 -0.49 8.41 -10.95
CA PRO A 27 -0.48 7.27 -11.87
C PRO A 27 0.85 6.51 -11.92
N GLU A 28 1.97 7.14 -11.55
CA GLU A 28 3.27 6.47 -11.46
C GLU A 28 3.30 5.55 -10.23
N VAL A 29 2.83 6.05 -9.09
CA VAL A 29 2.70 5.26 -7.85
C VAL A 29 1.68 4.13 -8.03
N TYR A 30 0.55 4.40 -8.69
CA TYR A 30 -0.42 3.36 -9.08
C TYR A 30 0.24 2.25 -9.89
N GLY A 31 0.91 2.61 -10.99
CA GLY A 31 1.48 1.64 -11.92
C GLY A 31 2.62 0.85 -11.30
N TRP A 32 3.33 1.44 -10.34
CA TRP A 32 4.35 0.75 -9.56
C TRP A 32 3.73 -0.23 -8.53
N LEU A 33 2.71 0.18 -7.77
CA LEU A 33 2.00 -0.69 -6.82
C LEU A 33 1.31 -1.86 -7.52
N GLU A 34 0.63 -1.61 -8.64
CA GLU A 34 -0.03 -2.65 -9.43
C GLU A 34 0.97 -3.72 -9.87
N LYS A 35 2.13 -3.31 -10.38
CA LYS A 35 3.20 -4.24 -10.79
C LYS A 35 3.71 -5.08 -9.62
N ILE A 36 3.87 -4.50 -8.44
CA ILE A 36 4.36 -5.22 -7.26
C ILE A 36 3.32 -6.22 -6.74
N LEU A 37 2.05 -5.83 -6.73
CA LEU A 37 0.96 -6.67 -6.23
C LEU A 37 0.64 -7.84 -7.16
N LEU A 38 0.94 -7.74 -8.45
CA LEU A 38 0.82 -8.84 -9.42
C LEU A 38 1.92 -9.90 -9.29
N LEU A 39 2.95 -9.65 -8.49
CA LEU A 39 4.05 -10.61 -8.30
C LEU A 39 3.68 -11.69 -7.29
N GLY A 40 4.26 -12.87 -7.49
CA GLY A 40 4.28 -13.91 -6.46
C GLY A 40 5.06 -13.45 -5.23
N ASP A 41 4.75 -14.05 -4.07
CA ASP A 41 5.19 -13.59 -2.75
C ASP A 41 6.69 -13.32 -2.64
N GLU A 42 7.56 -14.23 -3.11
CA GLU A 42 9.01 -14.05 -3.04
C GLU A 42 9.51 -12.83 -3.83
N GLN A 43 8.95 -12.61 -5.01
CA GLN A 43 9.32 -11.50 -5.90
C GLN A 43 8.79 -10.17 -5.34
N ARG A 44 7.56 -10.18 -4.81
CA ARG A 44 6.95 -9.03 -4.13
C ARG A 44 7.80 -8.59 -2.94
N LEU A 45 8.20 -9.54 -2.09
CA LEU A 45 9.00 -9.27 -0.90
C LEU A 45 10.38 -8.67 -1.24
N ALA A 46 11.05 -9.21 -2.27
CA ALA A 46 12.35 -8.71 -2.70
C ALA A 46 12.26 -7.25 -3.19
N LEU A 47 11.26 -6.92 -4.00
CA LEU A 47 11.06 -5.56 -4.50
C LEU A 47 10.62 -4.60 -3.39
N LEU A 48 9.68 -4.99 -2.53
CA LEU A 48 9.22 -4.17 -1.41
C LEU A 48 10.39 -3.78 -0.51
N ARG A 49 11.27 -4.72 -0.15
CA ARG A 49 12.44 -4.43 0.68
C ARG A 49 13.40 -3.45 0.03
N SER A 50 13.67 -3.60 -1.27
CA SER A 50 14.52 -2.65 -1.99
C SER A 50 13.89 -1.26 -2.07
N ALA A 51 12.56 -1.19 -2.22
CA ALA A 51 11.83 0.07 -2.32
C ALA A 51 11.74 0.78 -0.97
N VAL A 52 11.46 0.06 0.11
CA VAL A 52 11.46 0.59 1.48
C VAL A 52 12.84 1.17 1.81
N LEU A 53 13.92 0.45 1.52
CA LEU A 53 15.27 0.95 1.75
C LEU A 53 15.54 2.25 0.98
N LYS A 54 15.14 2.30 -0.29
CA LYS A 54 15.28 3.52 -1.11
C LYS A 54 14.46 4.68 -0.55
N MET A 55 13.21 4.45 -0.16
CA MET A 55 12.32 5.46 0.40
C MET A 55 12.84 6.00 1.73
N GLN A 56 13.45 5.15 2.56
CA GLN A 56 14.12 5.58 3.79
C GLN A 56 15.31 6.50 3.49
N ILE A 57 16.12 6.19 2.47
CA ILE A 57 17.24 7.03 2.02
C ILE A 57 16.74 8.37 1.47
N ASP A 58 15.65 8.33 0.70
CA ASP A 58 15.05 9.51 0.06
C ASP A 58 14.23 10.37 1.04
N GLY A 59 14.11 9.96 2.31
CA GLY A 59 13.42 10.72 3.37
C GLY A 59 11.90 10.67 3.27
N ALA A 60 11.34 9.57 2.77
CA ALA A 60 9.90 9.37 2.70
C ALA A 60 9.27 9.38 4.11
N PRO A 61 8.00 9.81 4.24
CA PRO A 61 7.26 9.75 5.49
C PRO A 61 7.22 8.35 6.10
N GLU A 62 7.41 8.25 7.42
CA GLU A 62 7.48 6.97 8.14
C GLU A 62 6.16 6.17 8.05
N ASP A 63 5.03 6.87 8.10
CA ASP A 63 3.70 6.29 7.91
C ASP A 63 3.52 5.68 6.50
N TYR A 64 4.10 6.30 5.47
CA TYR A 64 4.10 5.76 4.11
C TYR A 64 4.96 4.49 4.02
N ILE A 65 6.12 4.48 4.67
CA ILE A 65 7.01 3.31 4.74
C ILE A 65 6.33 2.16 5.49
N ASP A 66 5.70 2.44 6.64
CA ASP A 66 4.96 1.46 7.43
C ASP A 66 3.81 0.83 6.64
N ALA A 67 3.03 1.67 5.94
CA ALA A 67 1.97 1.21 5.05
C ALA A 67 2.51 0.28 3.96
N LEU A 68 3.64 0.63 3.33
CA LEU A 68 4.24 -0.21 2.29
C LEU A 68 4.78 -1.54 2.84
N THR A 69 5.35 -1.52 4.03
CA THR A 69 5.91 -2.71 4.70
C THR A 69 4.82 -3.73 5.03
N SER A 70 3.58 -3.29 5.28
CA SER A 70 2.46 -4.20 5.51
C SER A 70 2.09 -5.06 4.28
N LEU A 71 2.55 -4.72 3.08
CA LEU A 71 2.38 -5.53 1.86
C LEU A 71 3.29 -6.78 1.82
N GLU A 72 4.21 -6.91 2.78
CA GLU A 72 4.94 -8.17 2.99
C GLU A 72 4.00 -9.31 3.42
N ASP A 73 2.88 -9.00 4.07
CA ASP A 73 1.82 -9.95 4.40
C ASP A 73 0.92 -10.22 3.17
N SER A 74 0.83 -11.48 2.76
CA SER A 74 0.07 -11.88 1.57
C SER A 74 -1.43 -11.65 1.68
N GLU A 75 -2.04 -11.77 2.87
CA GLU A 75 -3.48 -11.49 3.05
C GLU A 75 -3.77 -9.99 2.93
N ILE A 76 -2.83 -9.16 3.38
CA ILE A 76 -2.92 -7.70 3.26
C ILE A 76 -2.74 -7.29 1.79
N ALA A 77 -1.73 -7.85 1.11
CA ALA A 77 -1.45 -7.57 -0.30
C ALA A 77 -2.65 -7.94 -1.20
N GLU A 78 -3.31 -9.07 -0.95
CA GLU A 78 -4.49 -9.48 -1.73
C GLU A 78 -5.66 -8.51 -1.55
N LYS A 79 -5.95 -8.08 -0.32
CA LYS A 79 -7.00 -7.09 -0.04
C LYS A 79 -6.71 -5.74 -0.71
N VAL A 80 -5.44 -5.33 -0.74
CA VAL A 80 -5.01 -4.10 -1.42
C VAL A 80 -5.20 -4.21 -2.92
N TYR A 81 -4.78 -5.34 -3.50
CA TYR A 81 -4.97 -5.60 -4.91
C TYR A 81 -6.45 -5.49 -5.29
N GLU A 82 -7.37 -6.05 -4.49
CA GLU A 82 -8.80 -5.89 -4.71
C GLU A 82 -9.28 -4.43 -4.67
N VAL A 83 -8.81 -3.65 -3.69
CA VAL A 83 -9.24 -2.27 -3.49
C VAL A 83 -8.69 -1.34 -4.58
N ILE A 84 -7.41 -1.46 -4.91
CA ILE A 84 -6.76 -0.69 -6.00
C ILE A 84 -7.44 -1.00 -7.33
N PHE A 85 -7.71 -2.28 -7.62
CA PHE A 85 -8.41 -2.68 -8.84
C PHE A 85 -9.88 -2.20 -8.86
N LYS A 86 -10.54 -2.11 -7.70
CA LYS A 86 -11.87 -1.50 -7.57
C LYS A 86 -11.83 0.04 -7.72
N CYS A 87 -10.72 0.73 -7.39
CA CYS A 87 -10.55 2.18 -7.60
C CYS A 87 -10.73 2.55 -9.09
N GLN A 88 -10.23 1.72 -10.03
CA GLN A 88 -10.42 1.90 -11.48
C GLN A 88 -11.87 1.76 -11.97
N ARG A 89 -12.76 1.11 -11.21
CA ARG A 89 -14.16 0.90 -11.64
C ARG A 89 -15.08 2.10 -11.38
N ASN A 90 -14.60 3.15 -10.74
CA ASN A 90 -15.35 4.40 -10.56
C ASN A 90 -15.09 5.43 -11.67
N ILE A 91 -14.83 4.97 -12.90
CA ILE A 91 -15.10 5.78 -14.09
C ILE A 91 -16.63 5.89 -14.17
N PRO A 92 -17.24 7.08 -14.04
CA PRO A 92 -18.66 7.22 -14.34
C PRO A 92 -18.84 6.85 -15.81
N LEU A 93 -19.53 5.75 -16.08
CA LEU A 93 -20.09 5.48 -17.40
C LEU A 93 -21.13 6.58 -17.65
N ASN A 94 -20.70 7.67 -18.27
CA ASN A 94 -21.62 8.55 -18.97
C ASN A 94 -22.24 7.74 -20.11
N HIS A 95 -23.47 7.30 -19.89
CA HIS A 95 -24.42 6.96 -20.95
C HIS A 95 -25.08 8.24 -21.48
#